data_AF-A0A9P1NWN6-F1
#
_entry.id   AF-A0A9P1NWN6-F1
#
_cell.length_a   1.000
_cell.length_b   1.000
_cell.length_c   1.000
_cell.angle_alpha   90.00
_cell.angle_beta   90.00
_cell.angle_gamma   90.00
#
_symmetry.space_group_name_H-M   'P 1'
#
loop_
_entity.id
_entity.type
_entity.pdbx_description
1 polymer ?
#
loop_
_entity_poly.entity_id
_entity_poly.type
_entity_poly.pdbx_seq_one_letter_code
_entity_poly.pdbx_strand_id
1 'polypeptide(L)'
;MSPWPSLITASALILYLVVTINVGRARMKYKVMPPDMTGDPNFERVLRVQQNTLEQLIMFLPALWLFSEFVSPLVAAGLGAVWIVGRILYAWGYYQAAEKRMIGFGVSILCLFSLLGGSLIGIIIPLVKQLI
;
A
#
# COMPACT_ATOMS: atom_id res chain seq x y z
N MET A 1 -19.06 -9.87 0.96
CA MET A 1 -17.63 -9.54 1.16
C MET A 1 -17.11 -10.28 2.38
N SER A 2 -15.98 -10.99 2.28
CA SER A 2 -15.37 -11.68 3.42
C SER A 2 -14.87 -10.67 4.47
N PRO A 3 -15.04 -10.92 5.79
CA PRO A 3 -14.63 -9.98 6.84
C PRO A 3 -13.12 -9.75 6.90
N TRP A 4 -12.31 -10.75 6.53
CA TRP A 4 -10.85 -10.70 6.59
C TRP A 4 -10.23 -9.65 5.65
N PRO A 5 -10.44 -9.68 4.32
CA PRO A 5 -9.95 -8.64 3.42
C PRO A 5 -10.62 -7.27 3.66
N SER A 6 -11.85 -7.25 4.18
CA SER A 6 -12.50 -5.99 4.59
C SER A 6 -11.74 -5.30 5.73
N LEU A 7 -11.31 -6.05 6.75
CA LEU A 7 -10.51 -5.51 7.85
C LEU A 7 -9.16 -4.96 7.35
N ILE A 8 -8.52 -5.66 6.42
CA ILE A 8 -7.28 -5.19 5.79
C ILE A 8 -7.52 -3.91 5.00
N THR A 9 -8.60 -3.84 4.22
CA THR A 9 -8.97 -2.64 3.47
C THR A 9 -9.16 -1.45 4.41
N ALA A 10 -9.95 -1.62 5.47
CA ALA A 10 -10.16 -0.57 6.47
C ALA A 10 -8.85 -0.12 7.13
N SER A 11 -7.98 -1.08 7.50
CA SER A 11 -6.68 -0.81 8.10
C SER A 11 -5.74 -0.05 7.16
N ALA A 12 -5.72 -0.40 5.87
CA ALA A 12 -4.93 0.28 4.86
C ALA A 12 -5.41 1.73 4.63
N LEU A 13 -6.73 1.96 4.68
CA LEU A 13 -7.31 3.31 4.59
C LEU A 13 -6.99 4.14 5.84
N ILE A 14 -7.01 3.54 7.03
CA ILE A 14 -6.57 4.21 8.28
C ILE A 14 -5.10 4.60 8.17
N LEU A 15 -4.23 3.71 7.69
CA LEU A 15 -2.82 4.03 7.45
C LEU A 15 -2.67 5.22 6.49
N TYR A 16 -3.46 5.25 5.41
CA TYR A 16 -3.42 6.35 4.45
C TYR A 16 -3.90 7.68 5.06
N LEU A 17 -4.92 7.64 5.91
CA LEU A 17 -5.37 8.80 6.65
C LEU A 17 -4.27 9.34 7.58
N VAL A 18 -3.55 8.44 8.27
CA VAL A 18 -2.44 8.81 9.16
C VAL A 18 -1.32 9.52 8.39
N VAL A 19 -0.87 8.98 7.25
CA VAL A 19 0.18 9.64 6.45
C VAL A 19 -0.30 10.97 5.85
N THR A 20 -1.58 11.09 5.53
CA THR A 20 -2.19 12.35 5.06
C THR A 20 -2.18 13.41 6.16
N ILE A 21 -2.55 13.05 7.39
CA ILE A 21 -2.46 13.95 8.55
C ILE A 21 -1.00 14.36 8.81
N ASN A 22 -0.04 13.44 8.64
CA ASN A 22 1.37 13.75 8.80
C ASN A 22 1.87 14.78 7.77
N VAL A 23 1.37 14.78 6.53
CA VAL A 23 1.66 15.84 5.55
C VAL A 23 1.14 17.18 6.06
N GLY A 24 -0.09 17.26 6.56
CA GLY A 24 -0.64 18.49 7.13
C GLY A 24 0.21 19.04 8.29
N ARG A 25 0.65 18.16 9.20
CA ARG A 25 1.58 18.52 10.29
C ARG A 25 2.93 19.00 9.76
N ALA A 26 3.46 18.35 8.73
CA ALA A 26 4.73 18.72 8.11
C ALA A 26 4.66 20.09 7.42
N ARG A 27 3.54 20.41 6.74
CA ARG A 27 3.32 21.74 6.14
C ARG A 27 3.45 22.85 7.18
N MET A 28 2.81 22.68 8.34
CA MET A 28 2.90 23.65 9.44
C MET A 28 4.32 23.73 10.01
N LYS A 29 4.97 22.58 10.24
CA LYS A 29 6.31 22.51 10.83
C LYS A 29 7.38 23.16 9.95
N TYR A 30 7.36 22.88 8.66
CA TYR A 30 8.37 23.34 7.70
C TYR A 30 7.93 24.60 6.92
N LYS A 31 6.76 25.16 7.25
CA LYS A 31 6.20 26.38 6.65
C LYS A 31 6.04 26.30 5.12
N VAL A 32 5.67 25.12 4.61
CA VAL A 32 5.39 24.91 3.17
C VAL A 32 3.87 24.93 2.95
N MET A 33 3.35 26.11 2.60
CA MET A 33 1.92 26.34 2.41
C MET A 33 1.45 25.86 1.03
N PRO A 34 0.22 25.34 0.89
CA PRO A 34 -0.35 25.10 -0.43
C PRO A 34 -0.33 26.37 -1.30
N PRO A 35 -0.09 26.28 -2.62
CA PRO A 35 0.00 25.06 -3.44
C PRO A 35 1.39 24.42 -3.46
N ASP A 36 2.35 24.90 -2.68
CA ASP A 36 3.74 24.44 -2.77
C ASP A 36 3.90 22.96 -2.38
N MET A 37 4.75 22.28 -3.15
CA MET A 37 5.04 20.84 -3.03
C MET A 37 6.53 20.57 -2.82
N THR A 38 7.35 21.61 -2.79
CA THR A 38 8.81 21.57 -2.60
C THR A 38 9.21 22.55 -1.50
N GLY A 39 10.36 22.32 -0.87
CA GLY A 39 10.84 23.15 0.24
C GLY A 39 11.85 22.43 1.10
N ASP A 40 11.54 22.23 2.39
CA ASP A 40 12.42 21.48 3.29
C ASP A 40 12.50 20.00 2.84
N PRO A 41 13.70 19.41 2.72
CA PRO A 41 13.85 18.01 2.33
C PRO A 41 13.07 17.03 3.22
N ASN A 42 12.90 17.33 4.51
CA ASN A 42 12.09 16.52 5.41
C ASN A 42 10.59 16.62 5.08
N PHE A 43 10.10 17.81 4.70
CA PHE A 43 8.73 17.97 4.22
C PHE A 43 8.52 17.14 2.95
N GLU A 44 9.42 17.26 1.97
CA GLU A 44 9.32 16.54 0.71
C GLU A 44 9.28 15.02 0.93
N ARG A 45 10.10 14.48 1.85
CA ARG A 45 10.03 13.05 2.21
C ARG A 45 8.67 12.65 2.78
N VAL A 46 8.10 13.45 3.69
CA VAL A 46 6.77 13.18 4.25
C VAL A 46 5.69 13.21 3.16
N LEU A 47 5.76 14.18 2.26
CA LEU A 47 4.86 14.31 1.11
C LEU A 47 4.98 13.11 0.16
N ARG A 48 6.20 12.69 -0.19
CA ARG A 48 6.44 11.53 -1.06
C ARG A 48 5.95 10.23 -0.43
N VAL A 49 6.02 10.08 0.89
CA VAL A 49 5.44 8.91 1.59
C VAL A 49 3.93 8.83 1.37
N GLN A 50 3.22 9.95 1.52
CA GLN A 50 1.76 9.97 1.32
C GLN A 50 1.39 9.72 -0.14
N GLN A 51 2.05 10.40 -1.09
CA GLN A 51 1.81 10.22 -2.52
C GLN A 51 2.08 8.78 -2.98
N ASN A 52 3.21 8.20 -2.59
CA ASN A 52 3.53 6.83 -2.97
C ASN A 52 2.57 5.81 -2.31
N THR A 53 2.05 6.10 -1.12
CA THR A 53 1.03 5.23 -0.50
C THR A 53 -0.28 5.29 -1.27
N LEU A 54 -0.68 6.47 -1.75
CA LEU A 54 -1.84 6.63 -2.63
C LEU A 54 -1.68 5.84 -3.93
N GLU A 55 -0.54 5.99 -4.61
CA GLU A 55 -0.22 5.26 -5.84
C GLU A 55 -0.29 3.74 -5.63
N GLN A 56 0.23 3.25 -4.51
CA GLN A 56 0.24 1.82 -4.19
C GLN A 56 -1.16 1.30 -3.82
N LEU A 57 -1.99 2.09 -3.15
CA LEU A 57 -3.37 1.70 -2.81
C LEU A 57 -4.22 1.38 -4.05
N ILE A 58 -4.04 2.14 -5.14
CA ILE A 58 -4.76 1.93 -6.40
C ILE A 58 -4.55 0.51 -6.93
N MET A 59 -3.34 -0.04 -6.78
CA MET A 59 -3.03 -1.41 -7.20
C MET A 59 -3.36 -2.44 -6.13
N PHE A 60 -3.09 -2.12 -4.86
CA PHE A 60 -3.24 -3.04 -3.74
C PHE A 60 -4.68 -3.45 -3.50
N LEU A 61 -5.63 -2.49 -3.49
CA LEU A 61 -7.02 -2.80 -3.14
C LEU A 61 -7.67 -3.75 -4.16
N PRO A 62 -7.61 -3.51 -5.49
CA PRO A 62 -8.14 -4.47 -6.46
C PRO A 62 -7.42 -5.81 -6.39
N ALA A 63 -6.10 -5.84 -6.25
CA ALA A 63 -5.33 -7.08 -6.16
C ALA A 63 -5.73 -7.94 -4.95
N LEU A 64 -5.95 -7.30 -3.79
CA LEU A 64 -6.42 -7.95 -2.57
C LEU A 64 -7.77 -8.62 -2.79
N TRP A 65 -8.72 -7.91 -3.40
CA TRP A 65 -10.07 -8.40 -3.62
C TRP A 65 -10.15 -9.48 -4.70
N LEU A 66 -9.38 -9.34 -5.79
CA LEU A 66 -9.27 -10.39 -6.80
C LEU A 66 -8.66 -11.67 -6.20
N PHE A 67 -7.58 -11.58 -5.43
CA PHE A 67 -6.99 -12.75 -4.80
C PHE A 67 -7.94 -13.39 -3.78
N SER A 68 -8.65 -12.56 -3.01
CA SER A 68 -9.65 -13.06 -2.06
C SER A 68 -10.76 -13.85 -2.76
N GLU A 69 -11.23 -13.38 -3.90
CA GLU A 69 -12.33 -14.00 -4.63
C GLU A 69 -11.89 -15.29 -5.36
N PHE A 70 -10.76 -15.23 -6.06
CA PHE A 70 -10.34 -16.30 -6.96
C PHE A 70 -9.36 -17.31 -6.34
N VAL A 71 -8.81 -17.02 -5.16
CA VAL A 71 -7.80 -17.88 -4.52
C VAL A 71 -8.15 -18.21 -3.07
N SER A 72 -8.09 -17.23 -2.17
CA SER A 72 -8.41 -17.46 -0.75
C SER A 72 -8.52 -16.14 0.03
N PRO A 73 -9.64 -15.88 0.73
CA PRO A 73 -9.79 -14.69 1.57
C PRO A 73 -8.81 -14.63 2.74
N LEU A 74 -8.45 -15.78 3.33
CA LEU A 74 -7.55 -15.85 4.48
C LEU A 74 -6.11 -15.51 4.07
N VAL A 75 -5.65 -16.08 2.95
CA VAL A 75 -4.30 -15.82 2.43
C VAL A 75 -4.20 -14.38 1.89
N ALA A 76 -5.25 -13.87 1.23
CA ALA A 76 -5.34 -12.46 0.85
C ALA A 76 -5.14 -11.55 2.06
N ALA A 77 -5.83 -11.83 3.17
CA ALA A 77 -5.71 -11.04 4.38
C ALA A 77 -4.31 -11.13 5.00
N GLY A 78 -3.67 -12.30 5.01
CA GLY A 78 -2.30 -12.47 5.48
C GLY A 78 -1.29 -11.64 4.67
N LEU A 79 -1.34 -11.73 3.34
CA LEU A 79 -0.49 -10.92 2.45
C LEU A 79 -0.77 -9.43 2.61
N GLY A 80 -2.05 -9.06 2.78
CA GLY A 80 -2.46 -7.68 3.02
C GLY A 80 -1.95 -7.12 4.35
N ALA A 81 -1.93 -7.91 5.42
CA ALA A 81 -1.36 -7.51 6.70
C ALA A 81 0.15 -7.24 6.58
N VAL A 82 0.88 -8.12 5.90
CA VAL A 82 2.32 -7.94 5.63
C VAL A 82 2.56 -6.70 4.76
N TRP A 83 1.72 -6.45 3.77
CA TRP A 83 1.79 -5.24 2.96
C TRP A 83 1.65 -3.97 3.81
N ILE A 84 0.70 -3.93 4.74
CA ILE A 84 0.50 -2.81 5.68
C ILE A 84 1.75 -2.58 6.53
N VAL A 85 2.33 -3.64 7.09
CA VAL A 85 3.59 -3.55 7.86
C VAL A 85 4.71 -3.00 6.98
N GLY A 86 4.83 -3.46 5.74
CA GLY A 86 5.76 -2.93 4.75
C GLY A 86 5.59 -1.42 4.51
N ARG A 87 4.34 -0.94 4.42
CA ARG A 87 4.05 0.49 4.25
C ARG A 87 4.38 1.32 5.50
N ILE A 88 4.18 0.78 6.70
CA ILE A 88 4.60 1.43 7.95
C ILE A 88 6.13 1.54 8.00
N LEU A 89 6.84 0.46 7.68
CA LEU A 89 8.32 0.46 7.62
C LEU A 89 8.84 1.42 6.55
N TYR A 90 8.18 1.46 5.38
CA TYR A 90 8.49 2.40 4.30
C TYR A 90 8.36 3.84 4.78
N ALA A 91 7.22 4.20 5.39
CA ALA A 91 6.98 5.54 5.90
C ALA A 91 8.01 5.93 6.97
N TRP A 92 8.22 5.07 7.97
CA TRP A 92 9.13 5.35 9.07
C TRP A 92 10.59 5.48 8.61
N GLY A 93 11.05 4.60 7.71
CA GLY A 93 12.38 4.68 7.12
C GLY A 93 12.55 5.97 6.32
N TYR A 94 11.60 6.28 5.45
CA TYR A 94 11.69 7.45 4.57
C TYR A 94 11.62 8.77 5.35
N TYR A 95 10.89 8.84 6.47
CA TYR A 95 10.91 10.02 7.33
C TYR A 95 12.30 10.34 7.90
N GLN A 96 13.15 9.31 8.09
CA GLN A 96 14.51 9.48 8.60
C GLN A 96 15.50 9.83 7.49
N ALA A 97 15.51 9.06 6.40
CA ALA A 97 16.41 9.25 5.26
C ALA A 97 15.86 8.58 4.00
N ALA A 98 16.26 9.07 2.82
CA ALA A 98 15.66 8.63 1.56
C ALA A 98 15.96 7.16 1.24
N GLU A 99 17.14 6.69 1.59
CA GLU A 99 17.66 5.36 1.38
C GLU A 99 17.05 4.31 2.33
N LYS A 100 16.60 4.72 3.53
CA LYS A 100 16.00 3.79 4.51
C LYS A 100 14.61 3.29 4.13
N ARG A 101 14.02 3.81 3.06
CA ARG A 101 12.70 3.38 2.56
C ARG A 101 12.69 2.01 1.89
N MET A 102 13.85 1.51 1.48
CA MET A 102 13.96 0.39 0.53
C MET A 102 13.40 -0.93 1.06
N ILE A 103 13.64 -1.24 2.35
CA ILE A 103 13.16 -2.50 2.96
C ILE A 103 11.63 -2.54 2.96
N GLY A 104 10.98 -1.48 3.48
CA GLY A 104 9.52 -1.40 3.51
C GLY A 104 8.91 -1.41 2.11
N PHE A 105 9.56 -0.73 1.15
CA PHE A 105 9.14 -0.75 -0.25
C PHE A 105 9.19 -2.15 -0.86
N GLY A 106 10.30 -2.87 -0.67
CA GLY A 106 10.49 -4.22 -1.19
C GLY A 106 9.45 -5.20 -0.65
N VAL A 107 9.19 -5.17 0.67
CA VAL A 107 8.15 -6.00 1.30
C VAL A 107 6.77 -5.73 0.68
N SER A 108 6.36 -4.46 0.57
CA SER A 108 5.07 -4.12 -0.01
C SER A 108 4.94 -4.54 -1.48
N ILE A 109 5.98 -4.35 -2.30
CA ILE A 109 5.93 -4.76 -3.71
C ILE A 109 5.86 -6.28 -3.85
N LEU A 110 6.60 -7.04 -3.04
CA LEU A 110 6.53 -8.50 -3.08
C LEU A 110 5.12 -9.00 -2.75
N CYS A 111 4.49 -8.47 -1.70
CA CYS A 111 3.10 -8.81 -1.37
C CYS A 111 2.14 -8.45 -2.51
N LEU A 112 2.31 -7.29 -3.15
CA LEU A 112 1.49 -6.87 -4.28
C LEU A 112 1.63 -7.82 -5.47
N PHE A 113 2.85 -8.23 -5.81
CA PHE A 113 3.08 -9.19 -6.89
C PHE A 113 2.52 -10.58 -6.56
N SER A 114 2.61 -11.03 -5.31
CA SER A 114 1.97 -12.28 -4.89
C SER A 114 0.45 -12.22 -5.03
N LEU A 115 -0.18 -11.10 -4.64
CA LEU A 115 -1.62 -10.89 -4.80
C LEU A 115 -2.03 -10.84 -6.28
N LEU A 116 -1.34 -10.08 -7.11
CA LEU A 116 -1.65 -9.98 -8.54
C LEU A 116 -1.39 -11.28 -9.29
N GLY A 117 -0.21 -11.89 -9.09
CA GLY A 117 0.17 -13.13 -9.73
C GLY A 117 -0.74 -14.29 -9.34
N GLY A 118 -1.06 -14.42 -8.06
CA GLY A 118 -2.01 -15.42 -7.59
C GLY A 118 -3.42 -15.20 -8.15
N SER A 119 -3.87 -13.94 -8.25
CA SER A 119 -5.15 -13.60 -8.88
C SER A 119 -5.19 -14.05 -10.35
N LEU A 120 -4.14 -13.76 -11.12
CA LEU A 120 -4.06 -14.18 -12.52
C LEU A 120 -4.15 -15.70 -12.68
N ILE A 121 -3.41 -16.44 -11.85
CA ILE A 121 -3.45 -17.91 -11.86
C ILE A 121 -4.84 -18.43 -11.50
N GLY A 122 -5.44 -17.88 -10.42
CA GLY A 122 -6.78 -18.26 -9.95
C GLY A 122 -7.89 -17.97 -10.95
N ILE A 123 -7.71 -16.98 -11.82
CA ILE A 123 -8.66 -16.62 -12.88
C ILE A 123 -8.42 -17.46 -14.14
N ILE A 124 -7.17 -17.57 -14.61
CA ILE A 124 -6.85 -18.15 -15.92
C ILE A 124 -7.04 -19.67 -15.93
N ILE A 125 -6.63 -20.39 -14.88
CA ILE A 125 -6.72 -21.86 -14.86
C ILE A 125 -8.18 -22.34 -15.03
N PRO A 126 -9.16 -21.83 -14.27
CA PRO A 126 -10.56 -22.20 -14.48
C PRO A 126 -11.08 -21.85 -15.88
N LEU A 127 -10.72 -20.68 -16.42
CA LEU A 127 -11.15 -20.26 -17.75
C LEU A 127 -10.62 -21.20 -18.85
N VAL A 128 -9.34 -21.59 -18.79
CA VAL A 128 -8.76 -22.53 -19.76
C VAL A 128 -9.44 -23.89 -19.69
N LYS A 129 -9.77 -24.37 -18.48
CA LYS A 129 -10.50 -25.64 -18.30
C LYS A 129 -11.92 -25.64 -18.86
N GLN A 130 -12.54 -24.47 -19.09
CA GLN A 130 -13.87 -24.37 -19.70
C GLN A 130 -13.81 -24.39 -21.23
N LEU A 131 -12.63 -24.15 -21.83
CA LEU A 131 -12.44 -24.05 -23.27
C LEU A 131 -11.97 -25.36 -23.93
N ILE A 132 -11.56 -26.34 -23.12
CA ILE A 132 -11.05 -27.65 -23.54
C ILE A 132 -12.02 -28.72 -23.05
#